data_AF-A0A433I4I6-F1
#
_entry.id   AF-A0A433I4I6-F1
#
_cell.length_a   1.000
_cell.length_b   1.000
_cell.length_c   1.000
_cell.angle_alpha   90.00
_cell.angle_beta   90.00
_cell.angle_gamma   90.00
#
_symmetry.space_group_name_H-M   'P 1'
#
loop_
_entity.id
_entity.type
_entity.pdbx_description
1 polymer ?
#
loop_
_entity_poly.entity_id
_entity_poly.type
_entity_poly.pdbx_seq_one_letter_code
_entity_poly.pdbx_strand_id
1 'polypeptide(L)'
;MRSKNRWAGSMIAMGLMAAGSAQAQNGTLAEEIWSQNFCEQAVSLAAQRGESQQALNLVDCPLLNYYQPSYWQCVIAAMKADARLPLAAARQQCLANY
;
A
#
# COMPACT_ATOMS: atom_id res chain seq x y z
N MET A 1 -31.22 -34.57 -45.48
CA MET A 1 -29.96 -34.37 -44.73
C MET A 1 -30.14 -34.97 -43.34
N ARG A 2 -29.31 -35.95 -42.97
CA ARG A 2 -29.47 -36.79 -41.77
C ARG A 2 -28.56 -36.25 -40.68
N SER A 3 -29.07 -35.41 -39.78
CA SER A 3 -28.28 -34.89 -38.66
C SER A 3 -28.15 -35.96 -37.59
N LYS A 4 -26.91 -36.40 -37.36
CA LYS A 4 -26.51 -37.49 -36.49
C LYS A 4 -25.55 -36.88 -35.47
N ASN A 5 -25.91 -36.95 -34.19
CA ASN A 5 -25.08 -37.43 -33.08
C ASN A 5 -25.39 -36.70 -31.76
N ARG A 6 -26.13 -37.41 -30.90
CA ARG A 6 -26.10 -37.29 -29.44
C ARG A 6 -24.74 -37.81 -28.96
N TRP A 7 -24.05 -37.06 -28.12
CA TRP A 7 -23.15 -37.60 -27.09
C TRP A 7 -23.42 -36.87 -25.78
N ALA A 8 -23.67 -37.68 -24.76
CA ALA A 8 -23.95 -37.29 -23.40
C ALA A 8 -22.68 -37.44 -22.54
N GLY A 9 -22.64 -36.67 -21.45
CA GLY A 9 -21.74 -36.85 -20.29
C GLY A 9 -20.41 -36.09 -20.41
N SER A 10 -19.78 -35.56 -19.36
CA SER A 10 -20.11 -35.52 -17.93
C SER A 10 -19.08 -34.59 -17.25
N MET A 11 -19.48 -33.96 -16.14
CA MET A 11 -18.66 -33.56 -14.97
C MET A 11 -17.79 -32.28 -14.98
N ILE A 12 -18.26 -31.31 -14.17
CA ILE A 12 -17.60 -30.61 -13.05
C ILE A 12 -16.22 -29.96 -13.28
N ALA A 13 -16.20 -28.62 -13.18
CA ALA A 13 -15.18 -27.89 -12.44
C ALA A 13 -15.79 -26.61 -11.83
N MET A 14 -16.33 -26.72 -10.61
CA MET A 14 -16.47 -25.57 -9.71
C MET A 14 -15.08 -25.25 -9.14
N GLY A 15 -14.65 -24.00 -9.21
CA GLY A 15 -13.53 -23.51 -8.40
C GLY A 15 -12.61 -22.52 -9.09
N LEU A 16 -12.94 -21.22 -8.99
CA LEU A 16 -12.02 -20.07 -8.91
C LEU A 16 -12.88 -18.94 -8.31
N MET A 17 -13.04 -18.84 -6.99
CA MET A 17 -12.14 -18.19 -6.02
C MET A 17 -11.62 -16.81 -6.45
N ALA A 18 -11.82 -15.86 -5.53
CA ALA A 18 -11.27 -14.50 -5.40
C ALA A 18 -11.86 -13.44 -6.35
N ALA A 19 -12.86 -12.66 -5.92
CA ALA A 19 -12.76 -11.53 -4.98
C ALA A 19 -11.85 -10.39 -5.49
N GLY A 20 -12.47 -9.22 -5.70
CA GLY A 20 -11.78 -7.93 -5.65
C GLY A 20 -11.35 -7.33 -6.98
N SER A 21 -12.30 -6.91 -7.81
CA SER A 21 -12.05 -5.78 -8.70
C SER A 21 -12.03 -4.48 -7.87
N ALA A 22 -10.96 -4.32 -7.09
CA ALA A 22 -10.53 -3.08 -6.46
C ALA A 22 -9.17 -2.66 -7.03
N GLN A 23 -8.99 -2.81 -8.34
CA GLN A 23 -7.97 -2.03 -9.08
C GLN A 23 -8.62 -0.72 -9.51
N ALA A 24 -9.02 0.07 -8.52
CA ALA A 24 -9.37 1.46 -8.71
C ALA A 24 -8.25 2.29 -8.06
N GLN A 25 -7.59 3.10 -8.89
CA GLN A 25 -6.87 4.31 -8.46
C GLN A 25 -5.48 4.10 -7.83
N ASN A 26 -4.55 3.45 -8.54
CA ASN A 26 -3.15 3.44 -8.15
C ASN A 26 -2.20 4.07 -9.19
N GLY A 27 -2.75 4.75 -10.20
CA GLY A 27 -1.99 5.26 -11.34
C GLY A 27 -2.13 6.75 -11.66
N THR A 28 -2.89 7.52 -10.87
CA THR A 28 -3.13 8.96 -11.20
C THR A 28 -3.04 9.91 -10.00
N LEU A 29 -2.94 9.41 -8.77
CA LEU A 29 -2.71 10.23 -7.58
C LEU A 29 -1.24 10.28 -7.16
N ALA A 30 -0.40 9.47 -7.81
CA ALA A 30 1.00 9.33 -7.45
C ALA A 30 1.90 10.39 -8.10
N GLU A 31 1.54 11.00 -9.25
CA GLU A 31 2.44 11.89 -10.01
C GLU A 31 2.30 13.39 -9.69
N GLU A 32 1.22 13.85 -9.05
CA GLU A 32 1.06 15.27 -8.66
C GLU A 32 1.45 15.57 -7.19
N ILE A 33 1.87 14.57 -6.40
CA ILE A 33 2.41 14.74 -5.03
C ILE A 33 3.96 14.63 -5.03
N TRP A 34 4.63 15.08 -6.10
CA TRP A 34 6.08 14.91 -6.23
C TRP A 34 6.92 16.03 -5.62
N SER A 35 6.29 17.08 -5.05
CA SER A 35 7.02 18.21 -4.46
C SER A 35 6.81 18.42 -2.96
N GLN A 36 6.00 17.60 -2.29
CA GLN A 36 5.74 17.76 -0.85
C GLN A 36 6.39 16.61 -0.07
N ASN A 37 7.51 16.95 0.56
CA ASN A 37 8.25 16.30 1.65
C ASN A 37 7.91 14.81 1.91
N PHE A 38 8.86 13.90 1.69
CA PHE A 38 8.69 12.45 1.93
C PHE A 38 8.24 12.11 3.37
N CYS A 39 8.53 12.95 4.36
CA CYS A 39 7.96 12.80 5.70
C CYS A 39 6.43 12.97 5.70
N GLU A 40 5.93 14.02 5.05
CA GLU A 40 4.48 14.30 4.93
C GLU A 40 3.77 13.18 4.17
N GLN A 41 4.44 12.57 3.19
CA GLN A 41 3.91 11.39 2.49
C GLN A 41 3.79 10.19 3.43
N ALA A 42 4.77 9.95 4.31
CA ALA A 42 4.71 8.88 5.30
C ALA A 42 3.61 9.11 6.34
N VAL A 43 3.46 10.36 6.83
CA VAL A 43 2.39 10.77 7.75
C VAL A 43 1.02 10.63 7.09
N SER A 44 0.87 11.08 5.84
CA SER A 44 -0.37 10.95 5.08
C SER A 44 -0.76 9.49 4.85
N LEU A 45 0.22 8.63 4.55
CA LEU A 45 -0.01 7.19 4.39
C LEU A 45 -0.50 6.55 5.70
N ALA A 46 0.09 6.93 6.84
CA ALA A 46 -0.32 6.48 8.17
C ALA A 46 -1.74 6.93 8.52
N ALA A 47 -2.09 8.18 8.21
CA ALA A 47 -3.44 8.73 8.40
C ALA A 47 -4.48 7.96 7.58
N GLN A 48 -4.19 7.67 6.31
CA GLN A 48 -5.08 6.89 5.44
C GLN A 48 -5.34 5.47 5.97
N ARG A 49 -4.41 4.92 6.77
CA ARG A 49 -4.53 3.61 7.40
C ARG A 49 -5.25 3.64 8.75
N GLY A 50 -5.70 4.81 9.19
CA GLY A 50 -6.43 4.98 10.43
C GLY A 50 -5.54 5.07 11.67
N GLU A 51 -4.25 5.41 11.52
CA GLU A 51 -3.45 5.80 12.70
C GLU A 51 -4.07 7.02 13.36
N SER A 52 -4.12 7.02 14.69
CA SER A 52 -4.76 8.10 15.44
C SER A 52 -3.97 9.40 15.27
N GLN A 53 -4.66 10.54 15.30
CA GLN A 53 -3.97 11.83 15.25
C GLN A 53 -2.96 12.01 16.39
N GLN A 54 -3.18 11.38 17.56
CA GLN A 54 -2.17 11.41 18.62
C GLN A 54 -0.86 10.73 18.20
N ALA A 55 -0.94 9.61 17.47
CA ALA A 55 0.25 8.91 16.97
C ALA A 55 0.96 9.72 15.87
N LEU A 56 0.19 10.34 14.97
CA LEU A 56 0.73 11.15 13.87
C LEU A 56 1.39 12.45 14.37
N ASN A 57 0.82 13.09 15.39
CA ASN A 57 1.37 14.32 15.98
C ASN A 57 2.73 14.13 16.67
N LEU A 58 3.19 12.89 16.88
CA LEU A 58 4.55 12.58 17.33
C LEU A 58 5.59 12.70 16.20
N VAL A 59 5.14 12.94 14.97
CA VAL A 59 5.99 13.11 13.78
C VAL A 59 5.91 14.56 13.32
N ASP A 60 6.88 15.36 13.75
CA ASP A 60 7.02 16.75 13.32
C ASP A 60 7.95 16.83 12.10
N CYS A 61 7.36 16.78 10.89
CA CYS A 61 8.13 16.78 9.64
C CYS A 61 9.05 17.99 9.45
N PRO A 62 8.66 19.23 9.81
CA PRO A 62 9.59 20.36 9.87
C PRO A 62 10.84 20.11 10.72
N LEU A 63 10.68 19.51 11.91
CA LEU A 63 11.80 19.21 12.81
C LEU A 63 12.62 17.99 12.38
N LEU A 64 12.10 17.16 11.48
CA LEU A 64 12.75 15.94 10.97
C LEU A 64 13.37 16.14 9.57
N ASN A 65 13.60 17.39 9.18
CA ASN A 65 14.17 17.75 7.88
C ASN A 65 15.66 17.35 7.71
N TYR A 66 16.34 16.96 8.79
CA TYR A 66 17.72 16.49 8.77
C TYR A 66 17.87 15.05 8.26
N TYR A 67 16.77 14.29 8.19
CA TYR A 67 16.78 12.97 7.57
C TYR A 67 16.81 13.10 6.05
N GLN A 68 17.75 12.38 5.43
CA GLN A 68 17.86 12.33 3.98
C GLN A 68 16.62 11.67 3.36
N PRO A 69 16.32 11.96 2.09
CA PRO A 69 15.21 11.33 1.37
C PRO A 69 15.21 9.80 1.41
N SER A 70 16.39 9.16 1.40
CA SER A 70 16.54 7.69 1.44
C SER A 70 15.93 7.05 2.69
N TYR A 71 16.03 7.72 3.83
CA TYR A 71 15.40 7.28 5.08
C TYR A 71 13.88 7.22 4.94
N TRP A 72 13.26 8.31 4.46
CA TRP A 72 11.82 8.38 4.31
C TRP A 72 11.30 7.44 3.21
N GLN A 73 12.08 7.23 2.15
CA GLN A 73 11.80 6.20 1.14
C GLN A 73 11.76 4.80 1.76
N CYS A 74 12.69 4.46 2.66
CA CYS A 74 12.64 3.21 3.42
C CYS A 74 11.36 3.13 4.26
N VAL A 75 11.01 4.19 5.01
CA VAL A 75 9.82 4.21 5.87
C VAL A 75 8.55 3.97 5.05
N ILE A 76 8.39 4.69 3.94
CA ILE A 76 7.25 4.52 3.03
C ILE A 76 7.23 3.10 2.44
N ALA A 77 8.39 2.55 2.04
CA ALA A 77 8.48 1.20 1.50
C ALA A 77 8.10 0.14 2.54
N ALA A 78 8.57 0.26 3.78
CA ALA A 78 8.25 -0.64 4.88
C ALA A 78 6.75 -0.61 5.20
N MET A 79 6.16 0.59 5.27
CA MET A 79 4.71 0.72 5.43
C MET A 79 3.97 0.11 4.24
N LYS A 80 4.36 0.35 3.00
CA LYS A 80 3.71 -0.26 1.82
C LYS A 80 3.81 -1.78 1.80
N ALA A 81 4.90 -2.35 2.30
CA ALA A 81 5.11 -3.80 2.38
C ALA A 81 4.24 -4.47 3.47
N ASP A 82 3.95 -3.77 4.57
CA ASP A 82 3.07 -4.25 5.64
C ASP A 82 2.03 -3.20 6.03
N ALA A 83 0.77 -3.46 5.64
CA ALA A 83 -0.37 -2.58 5.94
C ALA A 83 -0.64 -2.40 7.44
N ARG A 84 -0.17 -3.32 8.28
CA ARG A 84 -0.33 -3.27 9.75
C ARG A 84 0.85 -2.61 10.45
N LEU A 85 1.94 -2.31 9.73
CA LEU A 85 3.11 -1.68 10.30
C LEU A 85 2.84 -0.19 10.52
N PRO A 86 2.83 0.29 11.78
CA PRO A 86 2.61 1.71 12.07
C PRO A 86 3.83 2.54 11.70
N LEU A 87 3.61 3.82 11.43
CA LEU A 87 4.64 4.79 11.05
C LEU A 87 5.81 4.82 12.04
N ALA A 88 5.53 4.80 13.34
CA ALA A 88 6.57 4.80 14.37
C ALA A 88 7.48 3.55 14.28
N ALA A 89 6.92 2.38 14.01
CA ALA A 89 7.68 1.15 13.86
C ALA A 89 8.48 1.13 12.56
N ALA A 90 7.89 1.61 11.45
CA ALA A 90 8.59 1.76 10.17
C ALA A 90 9.79 2.71 10.28
N ARG A 91 9.63 3.83 11.00
CA ARG A 91 10.72 4.75 11.34
C ARG A 91 11.83 4.05 12.12
N GLN A 92 11.50 3.32 13.17
CA GLN A 92 12.50 2.57 13.95
C GLN A 92 13.23 1.51 13.12
N GLN A 93 12.50 0.78 12.25
CA GLN A 93 13.09 -0.21 11.36
C GLN A 93 14.09 0.41 10.37
N CYS A 94 13.77 1.59 9.83
CA CYS A 94 14.63 2.27 8.87
C CYS A 94 15.77 3.06 9.52
N LEU A 95 15.65 3.44 10.80
CA LEU A 95 16.75 4.01 11.58
C LEU A 95 17.89 3.02 11.80
N ALA A 96 17.59 1.72 11.91
CA ALA A 96 18.62 0.70 12.12
C ALA A 96 19.61 0.57 10.93
N ASN A 97 19.26 1.12 9.76
CA ASN A 97 20.06 1.04 8.53
C ASN A 97 20.47 2.43 8.00
N TYR A 98 20.30 3.49 8.79
CA TYR A 98 20.52 4.88 8.42
C TYR A 98 21.68 5.50 9.21
#